data_AF-A0A652YK93-F1
#
_entry.id   AF-A0A652YK93-F1
#
_cell.length_a   1.000
_cell.length_b   1.000
_cell.length_c   1.000
_cell.angle_alpha   90.00
_cell.angle_beta   90.00
_cell.angle_gamma   90.00
#
_symmetry.space_group_name_H-M   'P 1'
#
loop_
_entity.id
_entity.type
_entity.pdbx_description
1 polymer ?
#
loop_
_entity_poly.entity_id
_entity_poly.type
_entity_poly.pdbx_seq_one_letter_code
_entity_poly.pdbx_strand_id
1 'polypeptide(L)' 'MLLDHVILSLGGLTAAEAIEAGQDPREVWRALCAEFDVPPSRR' A
#
# COMPACT_ATOMS: atom_id res chain seq x y z
N MET A 1 5.06 6.81 19.57
CA MET A 1 5.21 5.58 18.76
C MET A 1 4.58 5.84 17.41
N LEU A 2 5.27 5.52 16.31
CA LEU A 2 4.71 5.55 14.96
C LEU A 2 4.12 4.17 14.67
N LEU A 3 2.91 4.11 14.11
CA LEU A 3 2.27 2.87 13.67
C LEU A 3 2.16 2.94 12.15
N ASP A 4 2.55 1.85 11.48
CA ASP A 4 2.40 1.74 10.04
C ASP A 4 0.93 1.60 9.65
N HIS A 5 0.57 2.16 8.50
CA HIS A 5 -0.81 2.19 8.01
C HIS A 5 -1.18 0.84 7.40
N VAL A 6 -2.25 0.24 7.89
CA VAL A 6 -2.82 -1.03 7.39
C VAL A 6 -3.81 -0.74 6.26
N ILE A 7 -3.62 -1.41 5.12
CA ILE A 7 -4.38 -1.18 3.88
C ILE A 7 -5.30 -2.38 3.64
N LEU A 8 -6.61 -2.16 3.68
CA LEU A 8 -7.60 -3.24 3.55
C LEU A 8 -7.55 -3.94 2.19
N SER A 9 -7.28 -3.18 1.12
CA SER A 9 -7.16 -3.73 -0.24
C SER A 9 -5.94 -4.66 -0.42
N LEU A 10 -4.94 -4.60 0.47
CA LEU A 10 -3.80 -5.52 0.51
C LEU A 10 -4.04 -6.74 1.40
N GLY A 11 -5.28 -6.99 1.81
CA GLY A 11 -5.64 -8.09 2.72
C GLY A 11 -5.48 -7.72 4.20
N GLY A 12 -5.54 -6.43 4.53
CA GLY A 12 -5.31 -5.97 5.90
C GLY A 12 -3.84 -6.01 6.30
N LEU A 13 -2.94 -5.83 5.33
CA LEU A 13 -1.51 -5.73 5.52
C LEU A 13 -1.06 -4.27 5.41
N THR A 14 0.02 -3.92 6.09
CA THR A 14 0.81 -2.73 5.76
C THR A 14 1.50 -2.90 4.41
N ALA A 15 1.95 -1.80 3.80
CA ALA A 15 2.69 -1.86 2.54
C ALA A 15 3.97 -2.70 2.65
N ALA A 16 4.67 -2.62 3.78
CA ALA A 16 5.88 -3.40 4.02
C ALA A 16 5.55 -4.91 4.13
N GLU A 17 4.55 -5.28 4.92
CA GLU A 17 4.11 -6.68 5.04
C GLU A 17 3.64 -7.27 3.70
N ALA A 18 2.95 -6.47 2.87
CA ALA A 18 2.51 -6.93 1.55
C ALA A 18 3.69 -7.25 0.62
N ILE A 19 4.76 -6.43 0.66
CA ILE A 19 6.00 -6.68 -0.10
C ILE A 19 6.69 -7.95 0.41
N GLU A 20 6.82 -8.11 1.73
CA GLU A 20 7.42 -9.31 2.34
C GLU A 20 6.59 -10.58 2.05
N ALA A 21 5.27 -10.45 1.91
CA ALA A 21 4.38 -11.52 1.47
C ALA A 21 4.51 -11.85 -0.04
N GLY A 22 5.37 -11.14 -0.77
CA GLY A 22 5.65 -11.38 -2.19
C GLY A 22 4.67 -10.73 -3.15
N GLN A 23 3.83 -9.78 -2.69
CA GLN A 23 3.00 -9.00 -3.60
C GLN A 23 3.87 -8.10 -4.46
N ASP A 24 3.47 -7.88 -5.71
CA ASP A 24 4.21 -7.03 -6.63
C ASP A 24 4.30 -5.58 -6.09
N PRO A 25 5.51 -5.01 -5.94
CA PRO A 25 5.67 -3.67 -5.36
C PRO A 25 4.94 -2.56 -6.13
N ARG A 26 4.72 -2.71 -7.45
CA ARG A 26 3.98 -1.73 -8.24
C ARG A 26 2.49 -1.80 -7.93
N GLU A 27 1.93 -2.98 -7.68
CA GLU A 27 0.54 -3.10 -7.21
C GLU A 27 0.38 -2.58 -5.78
N VAL A 28 1.35 -2.86 -4.88
CA VAL A 28 1.36 -2.30 -3.51
C VAL A 28 1.40 -0.78 -3.55
N TRP A 29 2.25 -0.18 -4.38
CA TRP A 29 2.32 1.27 -4.56
C TRP A 29 1.00 1.85 -5.06
N ARG A 30 0.34 1.21 -6.02
CA ARG A 30 -0.96 1.67 -6.52
C ARG A 30 -2.05 1.60 -5.45
N ALA A 31 -2.08 0.54 -4.64
CA ALA A 31 -3.01 0.41 -3.53
C ALA A 31 -2.77 1.52 -2.49
N LEU A 32 -1.51 1.78 -2.15
CA LEU A 32 -1.14 2.88 -1.25
C LEU A 32 -1.59 4.23 -1.83
N CYS A 33 -1.30 4.51 -3.10
CA CYS A 33 -1.75 5.73 -3.75
C CYS A 33 -3.27 5.87 -3.76
N ALA A 34 -4.01 4.78 -3.96
CA ALA A 34 -5.47 4.79 -3.93
C ALA A 34 -6.03 5.06 -2.53
N GLU A 35 -5.45 4.46 -1.48
CA GLU A 35 -5.85 4.66 -0.08
C GLU A 35 -5.67 6.12 0.38
N PHE A 36 -4.66 6.81 -0.15
CA PHE A 36 -4.36 8.21 0.15
C PHE A 36 -4.88 9.20 -0.91
N ASP A 37 -5.78 8.77 -1.80
CA ASP A 37 -6.38 9.59 -2.87
C ASP A 37 -5.34 10.33 -3.74
N VAL A 38 -4.17 9.72 -3.94
CA VAL A 38 -3.09 10.30 -4.74
C VAL A 38 -3.50 10.31 -6.21
N PRO A 39 -3.57 11.50 -6.86
CA PRO A 39 -4.07 11.61 -8.22
C PRO A 39 -3.09 10.94 -9.21
N PRO A 40 -3.59 10.37 -10.33
CA PRO A 40 -2.77 9.66 -11.32
C PRO A 40 -1.54 10.41 -11.85
N SER A 41 -1.59 11.74 -11.90
CA SER A 41 -0.47 12.58 -12.33
C SER A 41 0.69 12.65 -11.34
N ARG A 42 0.53 12.10 -10.12
CA ARG A 42 1.49 12.19 -9.01
C ARG A 42 1.88 10.83 -8.41
N ARG A 43 1.46 9.73 -9.02
CA ARG A 43 1.74 8.36 -8.57
C ARG A 43 2.61 7.61 -9.56
#